data_AF-A0A8J5IJZ6-F1
#
_entry.id   AF-A0A8J5IJZ6-F1
#
_cell.length_a   1.000
_cell.length_b   1.000
_cell.length_c   1.000
_cell.angle_alpha   90.00
_cell.angle_beta   90.00
_cell.angle_gamma   90.00
#
_symmetry.space_group_name_H-M   'P 1'
#
loop_
_entity.id
_entity.type
_entity.pdbx_description
1 polymer ?
#
loop_
_entity_poly.entity_id
_entity_poly.type
_entity_poly.pdbx_seq_one_letter_code
_entity_poly.pdbx_strand_id
1 'polypeptide(L)'
;MGVTARHMRRAAPVVASATVVTTLVTCLIIAKANNVYTGGLTWPYFSDLGRDSPGYYVFCVGLTIVAMALCATWYFNYKFQSSALRIPTLLGYVSPFVSWAARASTAIGIISTIGLPIIAFFSTASYPSLHNNAAYWFFLLETMAIFLNTFVSYRLFNSAKVPEVTAGEIPVICDFEDIDAESKFYGLRRTLRLQVVCSALFFVAFLLYLPIGLSVVQPFKRLTIDRCLEHDLGALYCSVTMKFDDVFTKLWNYEDDYYATQMRAAAQLGCILTLVGYSISFLTHHVEVLDKDRDRAATFEASTGMQTNNTHFCAIPLLMSPDER
;
A
#
# COMPACT_ATOMS: atom_id res chain seq x y z
N MET A 1 -20.45 9.92 7.24
CA MET A 1 -19.23 9.47 7.96
C MET A 1 -18.82 10.57 8.94
N GLY A 2 -18.41 10.28 10.18
CA GLY A 2 -18.04 11.33 11.14
C GLY A 2 -16.85 12.20 10.67
N VAL A 3 -16.80 13.46 11.12
CA VAL A 3 -15.75 14.44 10.76
C VAL A 3 -14.35 13.88 10.98
N THR A 4 -14.11 13.23 12.13
CA THR A 4 -12.83 12.60 12.50
C THR A 4 -12.39 11.55 11.49
N ALA A 5 -13.28 10.66 11.05
CA ALA A 5 -12.96 9.62 10.07
C ALA A 5 -12.63 10.21 8.68
N ARG A 6 -13.24 11.35 8.32
CA ARG A 6 -12.94 12.08 7.08
C ARG A 6 -11.53 12.67 7.12
N HIS A 7 -11.11 13.22 8.26
CA HIS A 7 -9.74 13.72 8.44
C HIS A 7 -8.73 12.57 8.41
N MET A 8 -8.98 11.48 9.13
CA MET A 8 -8.08 10.32 9.15
C MET A 8 -7.87 9.72 7.76
N ARG A 9 -8.93 9.63 6.93
CA ARG A 9 -8.79 9.17 5.54
C ARG A 9 -7.86 10.03 4.70
N ARG A 10 -7.96 11.36 4.82
CA ARG A 10 -7.10 12.28 4.08
C ARG A 10 -5.67 12.29 4.64
N ALA A 11 -5.54 12.17 5.96
CA ALA A 11 -4.25 12.17 6.63
C ALA A 11 -3.46 10.88 6.38
N ALA A 12 -4.09 9.70 6.40
CA ALA A 12 -3.42 8.41 6.35
C ALA A 12 -2.44 8.24 5.16
N PRO A 13 -2.84 8.43 3.88
CA PRO A 13 -1.91 8.30 2.76
C PRO A 13 -0.85 9.41 2.73
N VAL A 14 -1.16 10.60 3.25
CA VAL A 14 -0.18 11.70 3.38
C VAL A 14 0.87 11.37 4.42
N VAL A 15 0.46 10.87 5.59
CA VAL A 15 1.36 10.43 6.66
C VAL A 15 2.22 9.27 6.15
N ALA A 16 1.65 8.25 5.52
CA ALA A 16 2.42 7.14 4.95
C ALA A 16 3.49 7.65 3.96
N SER A 17 3.10 8.51 3.01
CA SER A 17 4.00 9.07 2.01
C SER A 17 5.09 9.97 2.61
N ALA A 18 4.70 10.92 3.46
CA ALA A 18 5.62 11.87 4.06
C ALA A 18 6.60 11.17 5.00
N THR A 19 6.12 10.23 5.81
CA THR A 19 6.97 9.47 6.73
C THR A 19 7.96 8.61 5.96
N VAL A 20 7.54 7.84 4.94
CA VAL A 20 8.51 6.99 4.21
C VAL A 20 9.59 7.85 3.54
N VAL A 21 9.23 8.94 2.87
CA VAL A 21 10.20 9.84 2.22
C VAL A 21 11.15 10.44 3.26
N THR A 22 10.62 10.95 4.37
CA THR A 22 11.42 11.55 5.45
C THR A 22 12.37 10.52 6.06
N THR A 23 11.89 9.30 6.33
CA THR A 23 12.70 8.20 6.86
C THR A 23 13.83 7.85 5.90
N LEU A 24 13.56 7.66 4.61
CA LEU A 24 14.58 7.31 3.62
C LEU A 24 15.66 8.40 3.49
N VAL A 25 15.24 9.66 3.38
CA VAL A 25 16.16 10.80 3.29
C VAL A 25 16.98 10.93 4.56
N THR A 26 16.37 10.80 5.74
CA THR A 26 17.07 10.91 7.02
C THR A 26 18.07 9.77 7.19
N CYS A 27 17.70 8.52 6.91
CA CYS A 27 18.63 7.39 6.97
C CYS A 27 19.79 7.56 5.97
N LEU A 28 19.54 8.08 4.77
CA LEU A 28 20.60 8.38 3.81
C LEU A 28 21.57 9.45 4.33
N ILE A 29 21.05 10.55 4.88
CA ILE A 29 21.88 11.62 5.46
C ILE A 29 22.72 11.07 6.61
N ILE A 30 22.12 10.31 7.53
CA ILE A 30 22.83 9.70 8.67
C ILE A 30 23.92 8.74 8.18
N ALA A 31 23.62 7.88 7.19
CA ALA A 31 24.58 6.94 6.66
C ALA A 31 25.78 7.65 6.01
N LYS A 32 25.53 8.70 5.23
CA LYS A 32 26.60 9.48 4.60
C LYS A 32 27.40 10.31 5.60
N ALA A 33 26.75 10.94 6.58
CA ALA A 33 27.42 11.75 7.59
C ALA A 33 28.32 10.93 8.52
N ASN A 34 27.96 9.67 8.80
CA ASN A 34 28.72 8.77 9.66
C ASN A 34 29.62 7.77 8.90
N ASN A 35 29.81 7.96 7.59
CA ASN A 35 30.58 7.06 6.73
C ASN A 35 30.17 5.57 6.87
N VAL A 36 28.87 5.31 6.96
CA VAL A 36 28.32 3.96 7.09
C VAL A 36 28.49 3.20 5.79
N TYR A 37 29.12 2.03 5.86
CA TYR A 37 29.28 1.15 4.72
C TYR A 37 27.93 0.52 4.33
N THR A 38 27.58 0.71 3.05
CA THR A 38 26.30 0.32 2.44
C THR A 38 26.51 -0.57 1.21
N GLY A 39 27.59 -1.36 1.24
CA GLY A 39 27.90 -2.38 0.25
C GLY A 39 28.53 -1.87 -1.05
N GLY A 40 29.08 -0.66 -1.07
CA GLY A 40 29.81 -0.11 -2.22
C GLY A 40 28.93 0.38 -3.37
N LEU A 41 27.60 0.41 -3.19
CA LEU A 41 26.65 0.88 -4.21
C LEU A 41 26.57 2.42 -4.23
N THR A 42 26.35 2.97 -5.41
CA THR A 42 26.04 4.40 -5.57
C THR A 42 24.66 4.72 -5.01
N TRP A 43 23.69 3.85 -5.30
CA TRP A 43 22.39 3.86 -4.64
C TRP A 43 22.18 2.55 -3.87
N PRO A 44 22.30 2.57 -2.54
CA PRO A 44 22.28 1.37 -1.72
C PRO A 44 20.85 0.84 -1.48
N TYR A 45 20.75 -0.41 -1.05
CA TYR A 45 19.49 -0.93 -0.52
C TYR A 45 19.08 -0.14 0.73
N PHE A 46 17.79 0.19 0.83
CA PHE A 46 17.30 1.01 1.96
C PHE A 46 17.44 0.30 3.31
N SER A 47 17.36 -1.02 3.30
CA SER A 47 17.59 -1.85 4.48
C SER A 47 18.97 -1.66 5.08
N ASP A 48 19.98 -1.35 4.25
CA ASP A 48 21.35 -1.17 4.73
C ASP A 48 21.57 0.24 5.29
N LEU A 49 20.78 1.24 4.84
CA LEU A 49 20.78 2.59 5.41
C LEU A 49 20.22 2.62 6.85
N GLY A 50 19.31 1.70 7.16
CA GLY A 50 18.70 1.55 8.48
C GLY A 50 19.40 0.53 9.38
N ARG A 51 20.61 0.07 9.03
CA ARG A 51 21.28 -1.01 9.78
C ARG A 51 21.97 -0.54 11.05
N ASP A 52 22.66 0.59 10.99
CA ASP A 52 23.49 1.11 12.08
C ASP A 52 22.80 2.24 12.86
N SER A 53 23.10 2.33 14.16
CA SER A 53 22.64 3.45 14.99
C SER A 53 23.34 4.76 14.59
N PRO A 54 22.64 5.91 14.61
CA PRO A 54 21.25 6.10 15.00
C PRO A 54 20.22 5.84 13.89
N GLY A 55 20.66 5.58 12.65
CA GLY A 55 19.79 5.36 11.49
C GLY A 55 18.79 4.22 11.67
N TYR A 56 19.18 3.18 12.41
CA TYR A 56 18.33 2.06 12.81
C TYR A 56 17.05 2.49 13.53
N TYR A 57 17.13 3.41 14.49
CA TYR A 57 15.95 3.86 15.22
C TYR A 57 15.00 4.65 14.31
N VAL A 58 15.54 5.49 13.43
CA VAL A 58 14.76 6.26 12.44
C VAL A 58 14.04 5.31 11.48
N PHE A 59 14.73 4.27 11.02
CA PHE A 59 14.19 3.28 10.09
C PHE A 59 13.06 2.46 10.73
N CYS A 60 13.28 1.94 11.95
CA CYS A 60 12.28 1.19 12.72
C CYS A 60 11.02 2.00 13.02
N VAL A 61 11.17 3.21 13.56
CA VAL A 61 10.03 4.08 13.89
C VAL A 61 9.30 4.49 12.60
N GLY A 62 10.06 4.89 11.58
CA GLY A 62 9.53 5.29 10.29
C GLY A 62 8.68 4.22 9.63
N LEU A 63 9.22 3.03 9.42
CA LEU A 63 8.49 1.94 8.77
C LEU A 63 7.32 1.42 9.60
N THR A 64 7.38 1.51 10.94
CA THR A 64 6.25 1.19 11.80
C THR A 64 5.09 2.18 11.62
N ILE A 65 5.39 3.49 11.58
CA ILE A 65 4.38 4.52 11.31
C ILE A 65 3.79 4.35 9.91
N VAL A 66 4.63 4.08 8.90
CA VAL A 66 4.18 3.82 7.52
C VAL A 66 3.25 2.62 7.48
N ALA A 67 3.57 1.52 8.16
CA ALA A 67 2.72 0.34 8.21
C ALA A 67 1.33 0.64 8.78
N MET A 68 1.26 1.35 9.92
CA MET A 68 -0.01 1.75 10.53
C MET A 68 -0.82 2.68 9.61
N ALA A 69 -0.16 3.64 8.97
CA ALA A 69 -0.80 4.59 8.07
C ALA A 69 -1.29 3.90 6.77
N LEU A 70 -0.56 2.92 6.25
CA LEU A 70 -0.99 2.11 5.10
C LEU A 70 -2.18 1.19 5.46
N CYS A 71 -2.19 0.57 6.65
CA CYS A 71 -3.36 -0.17 7.14
C CYS A 71 -4.62 0.70 7.13
N ALA A 72 -4.53 1.92 7.66
CA ALA A 72 -5.62 2.88 7.65
C ALA A 72 -6.02 3.27 6.22
N THR A 73 -5.05 3.48 5.34
CA THR A 73 -5.27 3.84 3.93
C THR A 73 -6.06 2.74 3.19
N TRP A 74 -5.63 1.49 3.31
CA TRP A 74 -6.33 0.34 2.73
C TRP A 74 -7.74 0.19 3.28
N TYR A 75 -7.91 0.33 4.60
CA TYR A 75 -9.23 0.29 5.24
C TYR A 75 -10.18 1.36 4.72
N PHE A 76 -9.73 2.62 4.62
CA PHE A 76 -10.60 3.69 4.13
C PHE A 76 -10.88 3.58 2.63
N ASN A 77 -9.94 3.08 1.85
CA ASN A 77 -10.16 2.78 0.44
C ASN A 77 -11.25 1.72 0.27
N TYR A 78 -11.25 0.65 1.07
CA TYR A 78 -12.35 -0.32 1.08
C TYR A 78 -13.69 0.32 1.39
N LYS A 79 -13.74 1.16 2.44
CA LYS A 79 -14.99 1.87 2.79
C LYS A 79 -15.50 2.70 1.62
N PHE A 80 -14.61 3.43 0.93
CA PHE A 80 -14.97 4.15 -0.28
C PHE A 80 -15.50 3.23 -1.40
N GLN A 81 -14.76 2.19 -1.76
CA GLN A 81 -15.14 1.28 -2.83
C GLN A 81 -16.43 0.52 -2.53
N SER A 82 -16.59 0.01 -1.31
CA SER A 82 -17.79 -0.72 -0.89
C SER A 82 -19.06 0.11 -1.01
N SER A 83 -19.00 1.39 -0.64
CA SER A 83 -20.11 2.33 -0.81
C SER A 83 -20.34 2.70 -2.28
N ALA A 84 -19.28 2.99 -3.04
CA ALA A 84 -19.39 3.37 -4.45
C ALA A 84 -19.88 2.22 -5.35
N LEU A 85 -19.62 0.97 -4.98
CA LEU A 85 -20.05 -0.22 -5.73
C LEU A 85 -21.46 -0.70 -5.35
N ARG A 86 -22.05 -0.22 -4.24
CA ARG A 86 -23.33 -0.73 -3.73
C ARG A 86 -24.46 -0.56 -4.75
N ILE A 87 -24.71 0.68 -5.19
CA ILE A 87 -25.77 0.99 -6.17
C ILE A 87 -25.53 0.27 -7.51
N PRO A 88 -24.33 0.36 -8.14
CA PRO A 88 -24.08 -0.37 -9.39
C PRO A 88 -24.23 -1.89 -9.29
N THR A 89 -23.95 -2.48 -8.13
CA THR A 89 -24.13 -3.92 -7.91
C THR A 89 -25.61 -4.28 -7.76
N LEU A 90 -26.39 -3.49 -7.01
CA LEU A 90 -27.84 -3.69 -6.85
C LEU A 90 -28.59 -3.60 -8.19
N LEU A 91 -28.18 -2.65 -9.04
CA LEU A 91 -28.76 -2.44 -10.37
C LEU A 91 -28.24 -3.42 -11.43
N GLY A 92 -27.35 -4.36 -11.06
CA GLY A 92 -26.80 -5.36 -11.99
C GLY A 92 -25.75 -4.86 -12.98
N TYR A 93 -25.38 -3.56 -12.95
CA TYR A 93 -24.33 -2.99 -13.81
C TYR A 93 -22.92 -3.52 -13.48
N VAL A 94 -22.70 -3.96 -12.24
CA VAL A 94 -21.42 -4.49 -11.78
C VAL A 94 -21.61 -5.85 -11.12
N SER A 95 -20.79 -6.82 -11.54
CA SER A 95 -20.79 -8.16 -10.94
C SER A 95 -20.42 -8.11 -9.44
N PRO A 96 -21.08 -8.92 -8.59
CA PRO A 96 -20.71 -9.08 -7.17
C PRO A 96 -19.24 -9.46 -6.95
N PHE A 97 -18.60 -10.07 -7.96
CA PHE A 97 -17.17 -10.38 -7.95
C PHE A 97 -16.30 -9.14 -7.72
N VAL A 98 -16.69 -7.97 -8.22
CA VAL A 98 -15.91 -6.73 -8.04
C VAL A 98 -15.90 -6.30 -6.56
N SER A 99 -17.03 -6.46 -5.86
CA SER A 99 -17.13 -6.21 -4.41
C SER A 99 -16.33 -7.24 -3.60
N TRP A 100 -16.20 -8.47 -4.08
CA TRP A 100 -15.25 -9.44 -3.51
C TRP A 100 -13.80 -9.01 -3.76
N ALA A 101 -13.45 -8.59 -4.97
CA ALA A 101 -12.10 -8.13 -5.32
C ALA A 101 -11.68 -6.91 -4.47
N ALA A 102 -12.59 -5.98 -4.17
CA ALA A 102 -12.33 -4.84 -3.28
C ALA A 102 -12.04 -5.27 -1.82
N ARG A 103 -12.71 -6.32 -1.33
CA ARG A 103 -12.44 -6.92 -0.02
C ARG A 103 -11.08 -7.63 -0.02
N ALA A 104 -10.81 -8.42 -1.06
CA ALA A 104 -9.57 -9.16 -1.21
C ALA A 104 -8.36 -8.21 -1.33
N SER A 105 -8.43 -7.17 -2.16
CA SER A 105 -7.36 -6.18 -2.30
C SER A 105 -7.01 -5.51 -0.97
N THR A 106 -8.03 -5.19 -0.17
CA THR A 106 -7.86 -4.56 1.13
C THR A 106 -7.27 -5.52 2.15
N ALA A 107 -7.76 -6.76 2.22
CA ALA A 107 -7.22 -7.75 3.14
C ALA A 107 -5.75 -8.04 2.84
N ILE A 108 -5.43 -8.27 1.56
CA ILE A 108 -4.06 -8.51 1.09
C ILE A 108 -3.18 -7.29 1.38
N GLY A 109 -3.65 -6.08 1.07
CA GLY A 109 -2.92 -4.84 1.32
C GLY A 109 -2.73 -4.51 2.81
N ILE A 110 -3.63 -4.92 3.70
CA ILE A 110 -3.41 -4.78 5.15
C ILE A 110 -2.37 -5.80 5.63
N ILE A 111 -2.49 -7.06 5.19
CA ILE A 111 -1.58 -8.15 5.57
C ILE A 111 -0.16 -7.91 5.05
N SER A 112 0.00 -7.27 3.88
CA SER A 112 1.32 -6.93 3.33
C SER A 112 2.11 -6.04 4.29
N THR A 113 1.46 -5.05 4.92
CA THR A 113 2.13 -4.02 5.76
C THR A 113 2.86 -4.59 6.98
N ILE A 114 2.48 -5.79 7.44
CA ILE A 114 3.18 -6.51 8.53
C ILE A 114 4.65 -6.75 8.17
N GLY A 115 4.97 -6.88 6.88
CA GLY A 115 6.34 -7.02 6.42
C GLY A 115 7.20 -5.78 6.73
N LEU A 116 6.63 -4.57 6.73
CA LEU A 116 7.41 -3.34 6.90
C LEU A 116 8.12 -3.24 8.26
N PRO A 117 7.45 -3.43 9.42
CA PRO A 117 8.15 -3.48 10.70
C PRO A 117 9.17 -4.61 10.77
N ILE A 118 8.87 -5.80 10.23
CA ILE A 118 9.79 -6.94 10.26
C ILE A 118 11.08 -6.60 9.49
N ILE A 119 10.96 -6.02 8.29
CA ILE A 119 12.10 -5.52 7.50
C ILE A 119 12.93 -4.52 8.31
N ALA A 120 12.27 -3.66 9.09
CA ALA A 120 12.95 -2.62 9.86
C ALA A 120 13.70 -3.17 11.08
N PHE A 121 13.05 -3.99 11.90
CA PHE A 121 13.62 -4.52 13.14
C PHE A 121 14.67 -5.60 12.91
N PHE A 122 14.49 -6.43 11.88
CA PHE A 122 15.40 -7.53 11.59
C PHE A 122 16.35 -7.14 10.47
N SER A 123 17.53 -6.64 10.81
CA SER A 123 18.50 -6.14 9.81
C SER A 123 19.06 -7.24 8.91
N THR A 124 19.46 -6.87 7.69
CA THR A 124 20.12 -7.74 6.70
C THR A 124 21.43 -8.34 7.20
N ALA A 125 22.09 -7.70 8.15
CA ALA A 125 23.36 -8.16 8.71
C ALA A 125 23.20 -9.29 9.74
N SER A 126 22.18 -9.19 10.60
CA SER A 126 21.94 -10.14 11.69
C SER A 126 20.94 -11.23 11.34
N TYR A 127 19.90 -10.90 10.58
CA TYR A 127 18.78 -11.79 10.27
C TYR A 127 18.42 -11.77 8.77
N PRO A 128 19.37 -12.06 7.86
CA PRO A 128 19.20 -11.90 6.41
C PRO A 128 17.99 -12.65 5.85
N SER A 129 17.78 -13.91 6.26
CA SER A 129 16.68 -14.73 5.76
C SER A 129 15.30 -14.17 6.15
N LEU A 130 15.14 -13.77 7.42
CA LEU A 130 13.89 -13.21 7.90
C LEU A 130 13.61 -11.85 7.24
N HIS A 131 14.63 -11.00 7.14
CA HIS A 131 14.55 -9.71 6.46
C HIS A 131 14.10 -9.87 5.00
N ASN A 132 14.79 -10.72 4.24
CA ASN A 132 14.51 -10.92 2.82
C ASN A 132 13.13 -11.54 2.60
N ASN A 133 12.74 -12.54 3.41
CA ASN A 133 11.40 -13.14 3.32
C ASN A 133 10.30 -12.13 3.65
N ALA A 134 10.50 -11.24 4.62
CA ALA A 134 9.56 -10.17 4.93
C ALA A 134 9.46 -9.13 3.81
N ALA A 135 10.58 -8.80 3.16
CA ALA A 135 10.58 -7.96 1.97
C ALA A 135 9.80 -8.61 0.83
N TYR A 136 10.04 -9.89 0.54
CA TYR A 136 9.31 -10.63 -0.50
C TYR A 136 7.81 -10.68 -0.19
N TRP A 137 7.45 -10.99 1.06
CA TRP A 137 6.07 -10.96 1.54
C TRP A 137 5.39 -9.63 1.27
N PHE A 138 6.01 -8.53 1.71
CA PHE A 138 5.47 -7.18 1.52
C PHE A 138 5.28 -6.88 0.03
N PHE A 139 6.33 -6.99 -0.78
CA PHE A 139 6.26 -6.60 -2.19
C PHE A 139 5.33 -7.50 -3.01
N LEU A 140 5.30 -8.81 -2.79
CA LEU A 140 4.41 -9.72 -3.51
C LEU A 140 2.93 -9.44 -3.21
N LEU A 141 2.59 -9.34 -1.92
CA LEU A 141 1.21 -9.07 -1.52
C LEU A 141 0.77 -7.66 -1.93
N GLU A 142 1.64 -6.66 -1.78
CA GLU A 142 1.34 -5.29 -2.21
C GLU A 142 1.12 -5.22 -3.72
N THR A 143 1.89 -5.97 -4.52
CA THR A 143 1.68 -6.10 -5.97
C THR A 143 0.27 -6.61 -6.25
N MET A 144 -0.13 -7.72 -5.62
CA MET A 144 -1.46 -8.30 -5.80
C MET A 144 -2.58 -7.32 -5.38
N ALA A 145 -2.40 -6.63 -4.25
CA ALA A 145 -3.35 -5.65 -3.75
C ALA A 145 -3.53 -4.47 -4.72
N ILE A 146 -2.44 -3.96 -5.30
CA ILE A 146 -2.47 -2.86 -6.27
C ILE A 146 -3.17 -3.26 -7.56
N PHE A 147 -2.90 -4.44 -8.10
CA PHE A 147 -3.57 -4.92 -9.32
C PHE A 147 -5.07 -5.11 -9.10
N LEU A 148 -5.47 -5.76 -8.00
CA LEU A 148 -6.88 -5.93 -7.66
C LEU A 148 -7.56 -4.58 -7.44
N ASN A 149 -6.92 -3.65 -6.72
CA ASN A 149 -7.47 -2.33 -6.48
C ASN A 149 -7.62 -1.50 -7.77
N THR A 150 -6.62 -1.54 -8.64
CA THR A 150 -6.65 -0.86 -9.95
C THR A 150 -7.76 -1.44 -10.84
N PHE A 151 -7.94 -2.77 -10.81
CA PHE A 151 -9.07 -3.44 -11.47
C PHE A 151 -10.42 -2.97 -10.93
N VAL A 152 -10.59 -2.89 -9.61
CA VAL A 152 -11.82 -2.38 -8.98
C VAL A 152 -12.08 -0.93 -9.40
N SER A 153 -11.07 -0.06 -9.34
CA SER A 153 -11.18 1.33 -9.79
C SER A 153 -11.54 1.45 -11.27
N TYR A 154 -10.99 0.59 -12.13
CA TYR A 154 -11.33 0.53 -13.55
C TYR A 154 -12.80 0.14 -13.77
N ARG A 155 -13.29 -0.89 -13.05
CA ARG A 155 -14.69 -1.32 -13.11
C ARG A 155 -15.62 -0.22 -12.62
N LEU A 156 -15.26 0.47 -11.54
CA LEU A 156 -16.02 1.60 -10.99
C LEU A 156 -16.10 2.78 -11.96
N PHE A 157 -14.99 3.10 -12.63
CA PHE A 157 -14.95 4.14 -13.66
C PHE A 157 -15.85 3.79 -14.86
N ASN A 158 -15.83 2.53 -15.30
CA ASN A 158 -16.68 2.09 -16.41
C ASN A 158 -18.17 2.06 -16.03
N SER A 159 -18.53 1.69 -14.80
CA SER A 159 -19.94 1.76 -14.36
C SER A 159 -20.43 3.20 -14.28
N ALA A 160 -19.55 4.16 -13.99
CA ALA A 160 -19.90 5.58 -13.97
C ALA A 160 -20.07 6.18 -15.38
N LYS A 161 -19.64 5.49 -16.44
CA LYS A 161 -19.85 5.91 -17.84
C LYS A 161 -21.21 5.51 -18.40
N VAL A 162 -21.87 4.50 -17.81
CA VAL A 162 -23.17 4.03 -18.28
C VAL A 162 -24.16 5.15 -17.99
N PRO A 163 -24.68 5.85 -19.02
CA PRO A 163 -25.51 7.03 -18.80
C PRO A 163 -26.81 6.63 -18.08
N GLU A 164 -27.41 7.55 -17.32
CA GLU A 164 -28.79 7.53 -16.83
C GLU A 164 -29.86 7.36 -17.95
N VAL A 165 -29.47 7.10 -19.19
CA VAL A 165 -30.36 6.90 -20.34
C VAL A 165 -31.21 5.63 -20.20
N THR A 166 -30.77 4.61 -19.46
CA THR A 166 -31.61 3.46 -19.05
C THR A 166 -32.37 3.69 -17.74
N ALA A 167 -32.11 4.78 -17.01
CA ALA A 167 -32.84 5.12 -15.79
C ALA A 167 -34.18 5.84 -16.07
N GLY A 168 -34.45 6.18 -17.34
CA GLY A 168 -35.73 6.76 -17.77
C GLY A 168 -36.95 5.85 -17.64
N GLU A 169 -36.78 4.57 -17.27
CA GLU A 169 -37.89 3.62 -17.06
C GLU A 169 -38.15 3.27 -15.58
N ILE A 170 -37.38 3.82 -14.63
CA ILE A 170 -37.64 3.63 -13.20
C ILE A 170 -38.11 4.97 -12.60
N PRO A 171 -39.39 5.10 -12.17
CA PRO A 171 -39.88 6.34 -11.59
C PRO A 171 -39.40 6.42 -10.14
N VAL A 172 -38.15 6.83 -9.93
CA VAL A 172 -37.70 7.27 -8.59
C VAL A 172 -37.71 8.78 -8.59
N ILE A 173 -38.78 9.33 -8.01
CA ILE A 173 -38.92 10.72 -7.62
C ILE A 173 -37.72 11.09 -6.74
N CYS A 174 -36.73 11.75 -7.32
CA CYS A 174 -35.69 12.45 -6.59
C CYS A 174 -35.33 13.66 -7.45
N ASP A 175 -35.83 14.84 -7.09
CA ASP A 175 -35.27 16.11 -7.52
C ASP A 175 -33.78 16.12 -7.15
N PHE A 176 -32.93 15.86 -8.14
CA PHE A 176 -31.48 15.87 -7.97
C PHE A 176 -30.97 17.24 -8.36
N GLU A 177 -30.86 18.13 -7.36
CA GLU A 177 -29.98 19.29 -7.48
C GLU A 177 -28.56 18.82 -7.83
N ASP A 178 -28.09 19.33 -8.97
CA ASP A 178 -26.77 19.22 -9.59
C ASP A 178 -25.62 19.42 -8.58
N ILE A 179 -25.21 18.34 -7.90
CA ILE A 179 -23.80 18.20 -7.51
C ILE A 179 -23.11 17.40 -8.61
N ASP A 180 -22.72 18.16 -9.64
CA ASP A 180 -21.53 18.03 -10.48
C ASP A 180 -21.08 16.59 -10.78
N ALA A 181 -21.91 15.86 -11.52
CA ALA A 181 -21.56 14.57 -12.11
C ALA A 181 -20.22 14.64 -12.89
N GLU A 182 -19.91 15.81 -13.45
CA GLU A 182 -18.67 16.09 -14.16
C GLU A 182 -17.45 16.06 -13.23
N SER A 183 -17.49 16.69 -12.04
CA SER A 183 -16.39 16.55 -11.08
C SER A 183 -16.26 15.16 -10.48
N LYS A 184 -17.36 14.43 -10.23
CA LYS A 184 -17.31 13.02 -9.80
C LYS A 184 -16.58 12.18 -10.86
N PHE A 185 -16.94 12.36 -12.13
CA PHE A 185 -16.33 11.66 -13.25
C PHE A 185 -14.87 12.05 -13.44
N TYR A 186 -14.54 13.34 -13.35
CA TYR A 186 -13.17 13.87 -13.43
C TYR A 186 -12.29 13.31 -12.31
N GLY A 187 -12.80 13.25 -11.08
CA GLY A 187 -12.11 12.67 -9.93
C GLY A 187 -11.82 11.18 -10.07
N LEU A 188 -12.80 10.40 -10.55
CA LEU A 188 -12.61 8.97 -10.84
C LEU A 188 -11.59 8.75 -11.97
N ARG A 189 -11.67 9.55 -13.05
CA ARG A 189 -10.70 9.50 -14.16
C ARG A 189 -9.29 9.83 -13.69
N ARG A 190 -9.13 10.88 -12.88
CA ARG A 190 -7.83 11.28 -12.31
C ARG A 190 -7.27 10.18 -11.42
N THR A 191 -8.08 9.64 -10.53
CA THR A 191 -7.69 8.54 -9.64
C THR A 191 -7.22 7.32 -10.44
N LEU A 192 -8.02 6.88 -11.40
CA LEU A 192 -7.69 5.73 -12.25
C LEU A 192 -6.41 5.97 -13.05
N ARG A 193 -6.24 7.16 -13.65
CA ARG A 193 -5.03 7.49 -14.41
C ARG A 193 -3.78 7.41 -13.53
N LEU A 194 -3.85 7.96 -12.32
CA LEU A 194 -2.75 7.93 -11.35
C LEU A 194 -2.44 6.48 -10.93
N GLN A 195 -3.48 5.70 -10.60
CA GLN A 195 -3.33 4.29 -10.23
C GLN A 195 -2.74 3.45 -11.35
N VAL A 196 -3.20 3.61 -12.60
CA VAL A 196 -2.66 2.87 -13.76
C VAL A 196 -1.21 3.23 -14.02
N VAL A 197 -0.85 4.51 -14.01
CA VAL A 197 0.55 4.94 -14.25
C VAL A 197 1.46 4.42 -13.13
N CYS A 198 1.09 4.64 -11.86
CA CYS A 198 1.89 4.16 -10.74
C CYS A 198 1.95 2.63 -10.67
N SER A 199 0.85 1.93 -10.96
CA SER A 199 0.79 0.45 -11.04
C SER A 199 1.71 -0.09 -12.12
N ALA A 200 1.71 0.51 -13.32
CA ALA A 200 2.55 0.06 -14.42
C ALA A 200 4.04 0.27 -14.12
N LEU A 201 4.41 1.45 -13.61
CA LEU A 201 5.79 1.74 -13.21
C LEU A 201 6.23 0.86 -12.04
N PHE A 202 5.35 0.66 -11.05
CA PHE A 202 5.60 -0.24 -9.93
C PHE A 202 5.83 -1.66 -10.40
N PHE A 203 5.04 -2.16 -11.36
CA PHE A 203 5.19 -3.51 -11.88
C PHE A 203 6.54 -3.71 -12.58
N VAL A 204 6.98 -2.75 -13.40
CA VAL A 204 8.31 -2.79 -14.03
C VAL A 204 9.40 -2.81 -12.97
N ALA A 205 9.32 -1.93 -11.96
CA ALA A 205 10.28 -1.89 -10.86
C ALA A 205 10.27 -3.20 -10.05
N PHE A 206 9.10 -3.76 -9.77
CA PHE A 206 8.92 -5.03 -9.07
C PHE A 206 9.58 -6.18 -9.83
N LEU A 207 9.38 -6.26 -11.15
CA LEU A 207 9.99 -7.29 -11.99
C LEU A 207 11.52 -7.21 -11.94
N LEU A 208 12.07 -5.99 -12.05
CA LEU A 208 13.51 -5.76 -11.97
C LEU A 208 14.07 -6.05 -10.57
N TYR A 209 13.31 -5.78 -9.51
CA TYR A 209 13.74 -5.97 -8.13
C TYR A 209 13.72 -7.45 -7.69
N LEU A 210 12.66 -8.19 -8.03
CA LEU A 210 12.45 -9.55 -7.54
C LEU A 210 12.71 -10.63 -8.59
N PRO A 211 11.82 -10.95 -9.55
CA PRO A 211 12.01 -12.10 -10.43
C PRO A 211 13.26 -11.99 -11.31
N ILE A 212 13.53 -10.81 -11.89
CA ILE A 212 14.72 -10.58 -12.72
C ILE A 212 15.93 -10.36 -11.81
N GLY A 213 15.80 -9.48 -10.80
CA GLY A 213 16.90 -9.18 -9.89
C GLY A 213 17.46 -10.42 -9.18
N LEU A 214 16.61 -11.31 -8.68
CA LEU A 214 17.04 -12.53 -7.99
C LEU A 214 17.61 -13.60 -8.93
N SER A 215 17.27 -13.59 -10.22
CA SER A 215 17.80 -14.56 -11.19
C SER A 215 19.13 -14.13 -11.79
N VAL A 216 19.40 -12.82 -11.84
CA VAL A 216 20.62 -12.26 -12.45
C VAL A 216 21.73 -12.02 -11.42
N VAL A 217 21.38 -11.60 -10.21
CA VAL A 217 22.36 -11.22 -9.18
C VAL A 217 23.09 -12.46 -8.63
N GLN A 218 24.41 -12.37 -8.54
CA GLN A 218 25.23 -13.41 -7.94
C GLN A 218 25.00 -13.52 -6.41
N PRO A 219 25.24 -14.70 -5.80
CA PRO A 219 25.18 -14.84 -4.36
C PRO A 219 26.04 -13.80 -3.64
N PHE A 220 25.41 -13.03 -2.75
CA PHE A 220 26.09 -11.97 -2.03
C PHE A 220 27.21 -12.50 -1.15
N LYS A 221 28.37 -11.83 -1.22
CA LYS A 221 29.51 -12.14 -0.38
C LYS A 221 29.58 -11.17 0.80
N ARG A 222 30.12 -11.64 1.92
CA ARG A 222 30.40 -10.79 3.08
C ARG A 222 31.71 -10.03 2.87
N LEU A 223 31.77 -8.80 3.35
CA LEU A 223 32.99 -8.00 3.39
C LEU A 223 33.96 -8.62 4.41
N THR A 224 35.23 -8.82 4.06
CA THR A 224 36.23 -9.33 5.01
C THR A 224 36.60 -8.26 6.03
N ILE A 225 37.15 -8.69 7.17
CA ILE A 225 37.64 -7.77 8.22
C ILE A 225 38.74 -6.89 7.64
N ASP A 226 39.69 -7.45 6.88
CA ASP A 226 40.78 -6.69 6.26
C ASP A 226 40.25 -5.61 5.31
N ARG A 227 39.30 -5.95 4.43
CA ARG A 227 38.66 -4.96 3.53
C ARG A 227 37.90 -3.90 4.32
N CYS A 228 37.21 -4.28 5.40
CA CYS A 228 36.52 -3.34 6.28
C CYS A 228 37.49 -2.31 6.88
N LEU A 229 38.69 -2.75 7.28
CA LEU A 229 39.76 -1.88 7.78
C LEU A 229 40.39 -1.03 6.67
N GLU A 230 40.56 -1.57 5.46
CA GLU A 230 41.02 -0.80 4.28
C GLU A 230 40.07 0.36 3.91
N HIS A 231 38.76 0.19 4.16
CA HIS A 231 37.76 1.23 3.98
C HIS A 231 37.69 2.26 5.14
N ASP A 232 38.59 2.17 6.12
CA ASP A 232 38.68 3.06 7.28
C ASP A 232 37.36 3.17 8.08
N LEU A 233 36.66 2.04 8.22
CA LEU A 233 35.37 1.98 8.94
C LEU A 233 35.53 1.85 10.47
N GLY A 234 36.78 1.79 10.94
CA GLY A 234 37.14 1.71 12.35
C GLY A 234 37.39 0.29 12.86
N ALA A 235 38.48 0.13 13.61
CA ALA A 235 38.94 -1.17 14.09
C ALA A 235 37.93 -1.88 15.00
N LEU A 236 37.35 -1.17 15.97
CA LEU A 236 36.33 -1.71 16.88
C LEU A 236 35.07 -2.14 16.10
N TYR A 237 34.68 -1.34 15.11
CA TYR A 237 33.51 -1.62 14.30
C TYR A 237 33.68 -2.90 13.48
N CYS A 238 34.79 -3.04 12.76
CA CYS A 238 35.08 -4.20 11.92
C CYS A 238 35.33 -5.48 12.72
N SER A 239 36.12 -5.40 13.80
CA SER A 239 36.59 -6.57 14.56
C SER A 239 35.70 -6.99 15.72
N VAL A 240 34.77 -6.15 16.17
CA VAL A 240 33.87 -6.46 17.29
C VAL A 240 32.41 -6.26 16.91
N THR A 241 32.01 -5.06 16.52
CA THR A 241 30.59 -4.74 16.28
C THR A 241 29.99 -5.52 15.11
N MET A 242 30.71 -5.55 13.99
CA MET A 242 30.29 -6.21 12.75
C MET A 242 30.99 -7.54 12.53
N LYS A 243 31.71 -8.09 13.50
CA LYS A 243 32.36 -9.41 13.34
C LYS A 243 31.30 -10.50 13.10
N PHE A 244 31.47 -11.29 12.05
CA PHE A 244 30.68 -12.51 11.81
C PHE A 244 31.48 -13.74 12.24
N ASP A 245 32.72 -13.86 11.74
CA ASP A 245 33.71 -14.86 12.14
C ASP A 245 35.11 -14.22 12.14
N ASP A 246 36.19 -15.01 12.17
CA ASP A 246 37.57 -14.48 12.21
C ASP A 246 38.06 -13.89 10.87
N VAL A 247 37.30 -14.04 9.79
CA VAL A 247 37.66 -13.57 8.43
C VAL A 247 36.66 -12.54 7.91
N PHE A 248 35.37 -12.76 8.13
CA PHE A 248 34.25 -12.02 7.57
C PHE A 248 33.55 -11.15 8.59
N THR A 249 33.06 -10.01 8.10
CA THR A 249 32.11 -9.16 8.80
C THR A 249 30.68 -9.53 8.45
N LYS A 250 29.70 -8.99 9.18
CA LYS A 250 28.28 -9.11 8.89
C LYS A 250 27.84 -8.29 7.68
N LEU A 251 28.71 -7.40 7.19
CA LEU A 251 28.44 -6.48 6.09
C LEU A 251 28.40 -7.24 4.77
N TRP A 252 27.46 -6.88 3.91
CA TRP A 252 27.41 -7.38 2.54
C TRP A 252 28.27 -6.53 1.62
N ASN A 253 29.03 -7.16 0.74
CA ASN A 253 29.76 -6.51 -0.34
C ASN A 253 29.03 -6.75 -1.67
N TYR A 254 28.67 -5.68 -2.36
CA TYR A 254 27.98 -5.73 -3.65
C TYR A 254 28.86 -5.32 -4.83
N GLU A 255 30.13 -4.95 -4.59
CA GLU A 255 31.03 -4.42 -5.62
C GLU A 255 31.42 -5.48 -6.66
N ASP A 256 31.52 -6.75 -6.26
CA ASP A 256 31.84 -7.88 -7.15
C ASP A 256 30.82 -8.06 -8.29
N ASP A 257 29.55 -7.71 -8.03
CA ASP A 257 28.45 -7.74 -9.01
C ASP A 257 27.70 -6.41 -8.99
N TYR A 258 28.48 -5.34 -9.14
CA TYR A 258 28.00 -3.97 -8.98
C TYR A 258 26.80 -3.66 -9.87
N TYR A 259 26.87 -3.95 -11.18
CA TYR A 259 25.83 -3.52 -12.12
C TYR A 259 24.48 -4.18 -11.86
N ALA A 260 24.44 -5.50 -11.66
CA ALA A 260 23.19 -6.21 -11.38
C ALA A 260 22.62 -5.81 -10.02
N THR A 261 23.49 -5.66 -9.01
CA THR A 261 23.05 -5.27 -7.67
C THR A 261 22.58 -3.82 -7.61
N GLN A 262 23.24 -2.91 -8.33
CA GLN A 262 22.86 -1.50 -8.45
C GLN A 262 21.51 -1.34 -9.15
N MET A 263 21.25 -2.11 -10.22
CA MET A 263 19.94 -2.18 -10.87
C MET A 263 18.87 -2.63 -9.88
N ARG A 264 19.13 -3.70 -9.12
CA ARG A 264 18.17 -4.23 -8.14
C ARG A 264 17.88 -3.26 -7.00
N ALA A 265 18.90 -2.58 -6.47
CA ALA A 265 18.73 -1.55 -5.45
C ALA A 265 17.95 -0.32 -5.97
N ALA A 266 18.24 0.13 -7.21
CA ALA A 266 17.49 1.20 -7.86
C ALA A 266 16.03 0.80 -8.13
N ALA A 267 15.79 -0.45 -8.52
CA ALA A 267 14.45 -0.99 -8.70
C ALA A 267 13.65 -1.03 -7.38
N GLN A 268 14.30 -1.35 -6.26
CA GLN A 268 13.69 -1.25 -4.92
C GLN A 268 13.22 0.19 -4.62
N LEU A 269 14.04 1.21 -4.92
CA LEU A 269 13.63 2.61 -4.82
C LEU A 269 12.45 2.91 -5.73
N GLY A 270 12.51 2.45 -6.97
CA GLY A 270 11.43 2.58 -7.94
C GLY A 270 10.09 2.05 -7.40
N CYS A 271 10.11 0.87 -6.78
CA CYS A 271 8.93 0.32 -6.11
C CYS A 271 8.41 1.26 -5.01
N ILE A 272 9.29 1.78 -4.15
CA ILE A 272 8.85 2.64 -3.04
C ILE A 272 8.27 3.98 -3.55
N LEU A 273 8.93 4.63 -4.51
CA LEU A 273 8.46 5.90 -5.07
C LEU A 273 7.13 5.75 -5.80
N THR A 274 6.95 4.65 -6.52
CA THR A 274 5.69 4.36 -7.22
C THR A 274 4.58 4.00 -6.24
N LEU A 275 4.87 3.33 -5.12
CA LEU A 275 3.92 3.13 -4.01
C LEU A 275 3.51 4.45 -3.36
N VAL A 276 4.44 5.38 -3.14
CA VAL A 276 4.14 6.73 -2.65
C VAL A 276 3.15 7.41 -3.59
N GLY A 277 3.46 7.44 -4.89
CA GLY A 277 2.57 7.99 -5.92
C GLY A 277 1.20 7.31 -5.95
N TYR A 278 1.18 5.98 -5.82
CA TYR A 278 -0.06 5.20 -5.77
C TYR A 278 -0.90 5.55 -4.55
N SER A 279 -0.28 5.72 -3.37
CA SER A 279 -1.00 6.07 -2.15
C SER A 279 -1.64 7.47 -2.22
N ILE A 280 -0.99 8.41 -2.91
CA ILE A 280 -1.54 9.76 -3.17
C ILE A 280 -2.82 9.68 -4.01
N SER A 281 -3.00 8.65 -4.85
CA SER A 281 -4.25 8.46 -5.60
C SER A 281 -5.48 8.31 -4.69
N PHE A 282 -5.34 7.85 -3.45
CA PHE A 282 -6.47 7.74 -2.52
C PHE A 282 -7.00 9.11 -2.04
N LEU A 283 -6.22 10.18 -2.21
CA LEU A 283 -6.64 11.55 -1.91
C LEU A 283 -7.64 12.09 -2.92
N THR A 284 -7.61 11.59 -4.16
CA THR A 284 -8.47 12.10 -5.24
C THR A 284 -9.89 11.52 -5.22
N HIS A 285 -10.22 10.66 -4.24
CA HIS A 285 -11.59 10.22 -4.01
C HIS A 285 -12.48 11.36 -3.49
N HIS A 286 -13.49 11.74 -4.29
CA HIS A 286 -14.54 12.68 -3.92
C HIS A 286 -15.58 11.97 -3.03
N VAL A 287 -15.68 12.40 -1.77
CA VAL A 287 -16.43 11.68 -0.71
C VAL A 287 -17.77 12.32 -0.37
N GLU A 288 -18.05 13.55 -0.79
CA GLU A 288 -19.37 14.17 -0.63
C GLU A 288 -20.48 13.35 -1.31
N VAL A 289 -20.09 12.57 -2.31
CA VAL A 289 -20.90 11.58 -3.01
C VAL A 289 -21.24 10.36 -2.14
N LEU A 290 -20.38 9.94 -1.21
CA LEU A 290 -20.57 8.71 -0.42
C LEU A 290 -21.69 8.82 0.62
N ASP A 291 -21.81 9.96 1.29
CA ASP A 291 -22.86 10.17 2.28
C ASP A 291 -24.24 10.22 1.57
N LYS A 292 -24.31 10.86 0.40
CA LYS A 292 -25.52 10.87 -0.46
C LYS A 292 -25.86 9.50 -1.05
N ASP A 293 -24.88 8.76 -1.59
CA ASP A 293 -25.11 7.43 -2.19
C ASP A 293 -25.51 6.38 -1.14
N ARG A 294 -25.07 6.53 0.12
CA ARG A 294 -25.52 5.67 1.22
C ARG A 294 -27.00 5.89 1.55
N ASP A 295 -27.42 7.15 1.64
CA ASP A 295 -28.80 7.49 1.95
C ASP A 295 -29.71 7.09 0.78
N ARG A 296 -29.27 7.30 -0.47
CA ARG A 296 -29.95 6.80 -1.69
C ARG A 296 -30.10 5.27 -1.71
N ALA A 297 -29.05 4.52 -1.36
CA ALA A 297 -29.13 3.06 -1.33
C ALA A 297 -30.11 2.57 -0.24
N ALA A 298 -30.12 3.22 0.92
CA ALA A 298 -31.08 2.90 1.98
C ALA A 298 -32.53 3.22 1.56
N THR A 299 -32.76 4.35 0.88
CA THR A 299 -34.08 4.68 0.32
C THR A 299 -34.50 3.70 -0.78
N PHE A 300 -33.59 3.32 -1.67
CA PHE A 300 -33.86 2.35 -2.73
C PHE A 300 -34.21 0.97 -2.17
N GLU A 301 -33.43 0.45 -1.23
CA GLU A 301 -33.70 -0.83 -0.56
C GLU A 301 -35.02 -0.80 0.23
N ALA A 302 -35.34 0.32 0.89
CA ALA A 302 -36.61 0.50 1.59
C ALA A 302 -37.81 0.56 0.61
N SER A 303 -37.63 1.16 -0.57
CA SER A 303 -38.69 1.32 -1.57
C SER A 303 -38.95 0.05 -2.39
N THR A 304 -37.93 -0.78 -2.63
CA THR A 304 -38.02 -1.98 -3.47
C THR A 304 -38.17 -3.28 -2.68
N GLY A 305 -38.05 -3.23 -1.35
CA GLY A 305 -38.08 -4.42 -0.49
C GLY A 305 -36.89 -5.37 -0.71
N MET A 306 -35.90 -4.96 -1.49
CA MET A 306 -34.78 -5.79 -1.94
C MET A 306 -33.68 -5.77 -0.87
N GLN A 307 -33.89 -6.50 0.23
CA GLN A 307 -32.84 -6.73 1.24
C GLN A 307 -31.80 -7.71 0.69
N THR A 308 -30.58 -7.24 0.43
CA THR A 308 -29.45 -8.17 0.29
C THR A 308 -29.10 -8.70 1.67
N ASN A 309 -29.48 -9.94 1.95
CA ASN A 309 -29.04 -10.72 3.12
C ASN A 309 -27.51 -10.74 3.20
N ASN A 310 -26.93 -9.80 3.93
CA ASN A 310 -25.54 -9.84 4.40
C ASN A 310 -25.41 -9.25 5.83
N THR A 311 -26.52 -9.19 6.56
CA THR A 311 -26.52 -8.89 8.00
C THR A 311 -26.99 -10.13 8.73
N HIS A 312 -26.03 -10.96 9.18
CA HIS A 312 -26.26 -11.79 10.36
C HIS A 312 -26.47 -10.85 11.56
N PHE A 313 -27.69 -10.40 11.75
CA PHE A 313 -28.20 -9.94 13.04
C PHE A 313 -29.58 -10.57 13.19
N CYS A 314 -29.67 -11.57 14.07
CA CYS A 314 -30.95 -12.13 14.50
C CYS A 314 -31.79 -11.00 15.10
N ALA A 315 -32.82 -10.55 14.39
CA ALA A 315 -33.95 -9.91 15.03
C ALA A 315 -34.87 -11.03 15.51
N ILE A 316 -34.94 -11.21 16.84
CA ILE A 316 -35.94 -12.05 17.49
C ILE A 316 -37.31 -11.43 17.18
N PRO A 317 -38.27 -12.15 16.57
CA PRO A 317 -39.61 -11.62 16.39
C PRO A 317 -40.29 -11.51 17.76
N LEU A 318 -40.54 -10.29 18.20
CA LEU A 318 -41.50 -10.03 19.27
C LEU A 318 -42.89 -10.42 18.75
N LEU A 319 -43.45 -11.48 19.33
CA LEU A 319 -44.83 -11.89 19.16
C LEU A 319 -45.75 -10.71 19.50
N MET A 320 -46.53 -10.24 18.52
CA MET A 320 -47.67 -9.36 18.79
C MET A 320 -48.77 -10.18 19.46
N SER A 321 -49.28 -9.68 20.58
CA SER A 321 -50.48 -10.19 21.26
C SER A 321 -51.70 -10.04 20.35
N PRO A 322 -52.65 -10.99 20.34
CA PRO A 322 -53.89 -10.85 19.57
C PRO A 322 -54.79 -9.79 20.19
N ASP A 323 -55.35 -8.94 19.34
CA ASP A 323 -56.32 -7.90 19.68
C ASP A 323 -57.64 -8.47 20.24
N GLU A 324 -58.23 -7.68 21.13
CA GLU A 324 -59.57 -7.83 21.69
C GLU A 324 -60.66 -7.83 20.59
N ARG A 325 -61.52 -8.84 20.62
CA ARG A 325 -62.94 -8.77 20.28
C ARG A 325 -63.74 -9.53 21.33
#